data_AF-A0A947IEH5-F1
#
_entry.id   AF-A0A947IEH5-F1
#
_cell.length_a   1.000
_cell.length_b   1.000
_cell.length_c   1.000
_cell.angle_alpha   90.00
_cell.angle_beta   90.00
_cell.angle_gamma   90.00
#
_symmetry.space_group_name_H-M   'P 1'
#
loop_
_entity.id
_entity.type
_entity.pdbx_description
1 polymer ?
#
loop_
_entity_poly.entity_id
_entity_poly.type
_entity_poly.pdbx_seq_one_letter_code
_entity_poly.pdbx_strand_id
1 'polypeptide(L)'
;MRTCAGLFVVLGILVAGYAVATVPKRKGKIIPAPAVIARAMPDCNVQVSWPRTNRIVVLERKLGNETLFSPLEVMDTGTSHYIDSTVPANQIVVYRLVPQHFQYLSEIGKEAGTMVSFPAPPAPSLRRVAVDSVVVTVSAWHEFALAAIIERRIHGVYAEIGRIPPKETEFLDGGMSVGGYQRYRLRYQGSTYVGPPSASDSILLNLDPPVGLLLTDVDDHTVRLSWESASELAAASEVEKRSVDGVFRYRLSKGTSTWTDSERRAGAITLYSVRFICNEDSSDFSRPVSSDFILEPVTGLAADSIHDLAVRLAWSPPRHNATSYVVERSTDSLSYASLAVLPAGVHEYADTTVSRGQRYFYRVRSLARDGTMVFSKPIVESIPSVTRGMVLVSGEGQGASFYMDALEVTVEQYVAFCHATRREPPPDPGFSGYVNYWTRPTQCPAVNVSWKDALQFCNWRSTIVGLQTAYDSLGNAISGSNGFRLPSRELYWRAWACRSDSVSNLLDADDGWETVCCAPMIEADFPHVRHLKGNVWEWVEDMVEDSARMVLGGSYCTPSNLANAIPEFCYREEYRSPSLGFRCVLYNP
;
A
#
# COMPACT_ATOMS: atom_id res chain seq x y z
N MET A 1 -3.85 16.94 -103.64
CA MET A 1 -5.26 16.60 -103.37
C MET A 1 -5.79 15.76 -104.52
N ARG A 2 -5.73 14.42 -104.43
CA ARG A 2 -6.29 13.47 -105.41
C ARG A 2 -6.55 12.15 -104.67
N THR A 3 -7.81 11.88 -104.31
CA THR A 3 -8.75 10.93 -104.95
C THR A 3 -8.47 9.44 -104.69
N CYS A 4 -9.41 8.83 -103.96
CA CYS A 4 -10.01 7.48 -104.10
C CYS A 4 -9.15 6.21 -104.05
N ALA A 5 -9.42 5.37 -103.03
CA ALA A 5 -9.35 3.90 -103.08
C ALA A 5 -10.21 3.35 -101.92
N GLY A 6 -11.20 2.46 -102.06
CA GLY A 6 -11.52 1.55 -103.16
C GLY A 6 -11.13 0.12 -102.78
N LEU A 7 -12.15 -0.70 -102.51
CA LEU A 7 -12.15 -2.18 -102.50
C LEU A 7 -11.41 -2.90 -101.36
N PHE A 8 -12.18 -3.36 -100.37
CA PHE A 8 -11.87 -4.57 -99.61
C PHE A 8 -12.06 -5.78 -100.53
N VAL A 9 -10.96 -6.34 -101.02
CA VAL A 9 -10.94 -7.67 -101.63
C VAL A 9 -10.51 -8.67 -100.55
N VAL A 10 -11.46 -9.50 -100.15
CA VAL A 10 -11.22 -10.76 -99.45
C VAL A 10 -10.54 -11.69 -100.45
N LEU A 11 -9.26 -12.01 -100.23
CA LEU A 11 -8.62 -13.17 -100.84
C LEU A 11 -8.13 -14.10 -99.73
N GLY A 12 -8.95 -15.11 -99.44
CA GLY A 12 -8.48 -16.30 -98.75
C GLY A 12 -7.47 -17.01 -99.64
N ILE A 13 -6.27 -17.27 -99.11
CA ILE A 13 -5.35 -18.23 -99.71
C ILE A 13 -5.57 -19.54 -98.96
N LEU A 14 -6.43 -20.35 -99.55
CA LEU A 14 -6.49 -21.78 -99.31
C LEU A 14 -5.10 -22.39 -99.53
N VAL A 15 -4.66 -23.15 -98.52
CA VAL A 15 -3.56 -24.10 -98.60
C VAL A 15 -4.01 -25.21 -99.55
N ALA A 16 -3.62 -25.12 -100.82
CA ALA A 16 -3.72 -26.22 -101.77
C ALA A 16 -2.32 -26.83 -101.93
N GLY A 17 -2.16 -28.07 -101.47
CA GLY A 17 -0.96 -28.85 -101.73
C GLY A 17 -0.88 -29.26 -103.20
N TYR A 18 0.30 -29.17 -103.80
CA TYR A 18 0.72 -30.03 -104.90
C TYR A 18 2.23 -30.28 -104.86
N ALA A 19 2.53 -31.58 -104.81
CA ALA A 19 3.61 -32.30 -105.48
C ALA A 19 5.03 -31.74 -105.47
N VAL A 20 5.90 -32.55 -104.86
CA VAL A 20 7.34 -32.61 -105.05
C VAL A 20 7.68 -32.66 -106.55
N ALA A 21 8.22 -31.56 -107.08
CA ALA A 21 8.97 -31.54 -108.32
C ALA A 21 10.44 -31.25 -107.98
N THR A 22 11.27 -32.28 -108.12
CA THR A 22 12.72 -32.23 -107.90
C THR A 22 13.40 -31.29 -108.90
N VAL A 23 13.88 -30.16 -108.40
CA VAL A 23 14.77 -29.19 -109.08
C VAL A 23 16.19 -29.40 -108.52
N PRO A 24 17.25 -29.35 -109.36
CA PRO A 24 18.53 -29.99 -109.04
C PRO A 24 19.26 -29.32 -107.88
N LYS A 25 19.97 -30.14 -107.08
CA LYS A 25 20.89 -29.72 -106.01
C LYS A 25 21.99 -28.80 -106.56
N ARG A 26 21.74 -27.50 -106.67
CA ARG A 26 22.82 -26.51 -106.52
C ARG A 26 23.07 -26.39 -105.02
N LYS A 27 24.32 -26.64 -104.58
CA LYS A 27 24.80 -26.29 -103.24
C LYS A 27 24.67 -24.77 -103.08
N GLY A 28 23.49 -24.30 -102.68
CA GLY A 28 23.27 -22.94 -102.23
C GLY A 28 24.18 -22.73 -101.02
N LYS A 29 25.06 -21.73 -101.12
CA LYS A 29 25.94 -21.35 -100.02
C LYS A 29 25.02 -20.88 -98.90
N ILE A 30 24.89 -21.70 -97.86
CA ILE A 30 24.26 -21.30 -96.61
C ILE A 30 25.12 -20.16 -96.05
N ILE A 31 24.54 -18.99 -95.89
CA ILE A 31 25.23 -17.82 -95.33
C ILE A 31 24.64 -17.61 -93.94
N PRO A 32 25.43 -17.81 -92.86
CA PRO A 32 24.94 -17.65 -91.50
C PRO A 32 24.55 -16.19 -91.25
N ALA A 33 23.40 -15.98 -90.61
CA ALA A 33 22.99 -14.65 -90.16
C ALA A 33 23.93 -14.15 -89.02
N PRO A 34 24.14 -12.83 -88.89
CA PRO A 34 25.03 -12.29 -87.88
C PRO A 34 24.54 -12.65 -86.47
N ALA A 35 25.47 -12.92 -85.56
CA ALA A 35 25.15 -13.02 -84.15
C ALA A 35 24.73 -11.65 -83.62
N VAL A 36 23.66 -11.63 -82.82
CA VAL A 36 23.19 -10.44 -82.10
C VAL A 36 23.82 -10.42 -80.72
N ILE A 37 24.05 -9.23 -80.18
CA ILE A 37 24.43 -9.02 -78.78
C ILE A 37 23.39 -8.06 -78.19
N ALA A 38 22.66 -8.52 -77.18
CA ALA A 38 21.70 -7.72 -76.43
C ALA A 38 22.30 -7.35 -75.06
N ARG A 39 22.34 -6.06 -74.74
CA ARG A 39 22.85 -5.53 -73.48
C ARG A 39 21.78 -4.63 -72.85
N ALA A 40 21.30 -5.02 -71.66
CA ALA A 40 20.49 -4.14 -70.84
C ALA A 40 21.31 -2.90 -70.46
N MET A 41 20.71 -1.73 -70.67
CA MET A 41 21.27 -0.43 -70.33
C MET A 41 20.80 -0.03 -68.92
N PRO A 42 21.59 0.80 -68.22
CA PRO A 42 21.23 1.31 -66.90
C PRO A 42 19.87 2.06 -66.80
N ASP A 43 19.38 2.63 -67.90
CA ASP A 43 18.09 3.33 -68.00
C ASP A 43 16.90 2.39 -68.32
N CYS A 44 17.10 1.07 -68.23
CA CYS A 44 16.16 0.02 -68.63
C CYS A 44 15.83 -0.08 -70.13
N ASN A 45 16.60 0.59 -70.99
CA ASN A 45 16.56 0.28 -72.42
C ASN A 45 17.41 -0.96 -72.72
N VAL A 46 17.24 -1.57 -73.89
CA VAL A 46 18.15 -2.63 -74.37
C VAL A 46 18.87 -2.16 -75.60
N GLN A 47 20.20 -2.09 -75.50
CA GLN A 47 21.04 -1.90 -76.68
C GLN A 47 21.25 -3.26 -77.35
N VAL A 48 20.75 -3.38 -78.56
CA VAL A 48 20.95 -4.54 -79.43
C VAL A 48 22.00 -4.17 -80.47
N SER A 49 23.00 -5.01 -80.69
CA SER A 49 24.09 -4.74 -81.63
C SER A 49 24.47 -5.97 -82.45
N TRP A 50 24.96 -5.76 -83.66
CA TRP A 50 25.36 -6.81 -84.60
C TRP A 50 26.46 -6.31 -85.55
N PRO A 51 27.27 -7.20 -86.15
CA PRO A 51 28.23 -6.83 -87.18
C PRO A 51 27.52 -6.11 -88.35
N ARG A 52 28.10 -5.03 -88.88
CA ARG A 52 27.54 -4.29 -90.03
C ARG A 52 27.22 -5.26 -91.17
N THR A 53 26.00 -5.17 -91.70
CA THR A 53 25.58 -5.98 -92.84
C THR A 53 25.23 -5.10 -94.03
N ASN A 54 25.57 -5.54 -95.24
CA ASN A 54 25.15 -4.88 -96.48
C ASN A 54 23.77 -5.37 -96.94
N ARG A 55 22.90 -5.78 -96.00
CA ARG A 55 21.58 -6.39 -96.28
C ARG A 55 20.51 -5.77 -95.39
N ILE A 56 19.27 -5.79 -95.87
CA ILE A 56 18.11 -5.45 -95.06
C ILE A 56 17.83 -6.62 -94.11
N VAL A 57 17.73 -6.32 -92.82
CA VAL A 57 17.44 -7.31 -91.78
C VAL A 57 16.26 -6.86 -90.95
N VAL A 58 15.40 -7.79 -90.57
CA VAL A 58 14.31 -7.55 -89.63
C VAL A 58 14.79 -7.94 -88.24
N LEU A 59 14.74 -7.00 -87.31
CA LEU A 59 14.94 -7.30 -85.90
C LEU A 59 13.64 -7.84 -85.34
N GLU A 60 13.67 -9.06 -84.83
CA GLU A 60 12.53 -9.67 -84.14
C GLU A 60 12.85 -9.83 -82.66
N ARG A 61 11.81 -9.76 -81.83
CA ARG A 61 11.90 -9.98 -80.38
C ARG A 61 10.85 -10.96 -79.88
N LYS A 62 11.13 -11.62 -78.76
CA LYS A 62 10.14 -12.30 -77.91
C LYS A 62 10.37 -11.90 -76.46
N LEU A 63 9.30 -11.84 -75.68
CA LEU A 63 9.32 -11.44 -74.28
C LEU A 63 8.98 -12.62 -73.36
N GLY A 64 9.73 -12.76 -72.26
CA GLY A 64 9.55 -13.78 -71.24
C GLY A 64 9.51 -15.20 -71.83
N ASN A 65 8.37 -15.87 -71.63
CA ASN A 65 8.11 -17.25 -72.08
C ASN A 65 7.36 -17.31 -73.42
N GLU A 66 7.23 -16.19 -74.14
CA GLU A 66 6.61 -16.20 -75.47
C GLU A 66 7.35 -17.16 -76.39
N THR A 67 6.58 -17.98 -77.11
CA THR A 67 7.13 -18.99 -78.03
C THR A 67 7.35 -18.46 -79.43
N LEU A 68 6.71 -17.33 -79.77
CA LEU A 68 6.77 -16.70 -81.09
C LEU A 68 7.54 -15.37 -81.03
N PHE A 69 8.40 -15.15 -82.01
CA PHE A 69 9.04 -13.87 -82.23
C PHE A 69 8.12 -12.93 -83.01
N SER A 70 8.05 -11.68 -82.60
CA SER A 70 7.33 -10.60 -83.29
C SER A 70 8.33 -9.64 -83.96
N PRO A 71 8.04 -9.16 -85.18
CA PRO A 71 8.88 -8.16 -85.83
C PRO A 71 8.83 -6.85 -85.04
N LEU A 72 10.01 -6.32 -84.70
CA LEU A 72 10.16 -5.06 -83.99
C LEU A 72 10.38 -3.91 -84.98
N GLU A 73 11.38 -4.04 -85.85
CA GLU A 73 11.79 -2.97 -86.78
C GLU A 73 12.59 -3.55 -87.97
N VAL A 74 12.46 -2.92 -89.15
CA VAL A 74 13.24 -3.26 -90.35
C VAL A 74 14.46 -2.35 -90.44
N MET A 75 15.64 -2.93 -90.56
CA MET A 75 16.92 -2.22 -90.56
C MET A 75 17.50 -2.10 -91.96
N ASP A 76 17.90 -0.89 -92.34
CA ASP A 76 18.58 -0.61 -93.60
C ASP A 76 20.01 -1.16 -93.64
N THR A 77 20.56 -1.27 -94.86
CA THR A 77 21.94 -1.71 -95.09
C THR A 77 22.94 -0.77 -94.40
N GLY A 78 23.91 -1.32 -93.67
CA GLY A 78 24.97 -0.56 -92.98
C GLY A 78 24.68 -0.25 -91.51
N THR A 79 23.48 -0.54 -91.01
CA THR A 79 23.14 -0.47 -89.59
C THR A 79 23.84 -1.58 -88.78
N SER A 80 24.14 -1.29 -87.50
CA SER A 80 24.85 -2.23 -86.61
C SER A 80 24.35 -2.22 -85.16
N HIS A 81 23.34 -1.42 -84.83
CA HIS A 81 22.76 -1.37 -83.50
C HIS A 81 21.34 -0.77 -83.52
N TYR A 82 20.58 -1.05 -82.46
CA TYR A 82 19.25 -0.52 -82.16
C TYR A 82 19.09 -0.38 -80.64
N ILE A 83 18.30 0.60 -80.19
CA ILE A 83 17.94 0.76 -78.77
C ILE A 83 16.45 0.48 -78.63
N ASP A 84 16.12 -0.64 -78.00
CA ASP A 84 14.73 -0.97 -77.67
C ASP A 84 14.37 -0.34 -76.32
N SER A 85 13.57 0.72 -76.37
CA SER A 85 13.06 1.43 -75.19
C SER A 85 11.66 0.98 -74.75
N THR A 86 11.15 -0.09 -75.36
CA THR A 86 9.78 -0.57 -75.14
C THR A 86 9.71 -1.88 -74.35
N VAL A 87 10.86 -2.39 -73.90
CA VAL A 87 10.94 -3.62 -73.10
C VAL A 87 10.43 -3.34 -71.68
N PRO A 88 9.39 -4.05 -71.21
CA PRO A 88 8.99 -3.99 -69.81
C PRO A 88 10.12 -4.48 -68.90
N ALA A 89 10.38 -3.79 -67.80
CA ALA A 89 11.43 -4.20 -66.88
C ALA A 89 11.07 -5.48 -66.11
N ASN A 90 12.10 -6.16 -65.60
CA ASN A 90 12.10 -7.52 -65.06
C ASN A 90 11.61 -8.58 -66.04
N GLN A 91 11.68 -8.31 -67.35
CA GLN A 91 11.36 -9.26 -68.39
C GLN A 91 12.64 -9.76 -69.06
N ILE A 92 12.69 -11.08 -69.31
CA ILE A 92 13.68 -11.64 -70.23
C ILE A 92 13.26 -11.22 -71.63
N VAL A 93 14.14 -10.60 -72.39
CA VAL A 93 13.89 -10.29 -73.80
C VAL A 93 14.93 -11.01 -74.64
N VAL A 94 14.49 -11.63 -75.72
CA VAL A 94 15.37 -12.33 -76.65
C VAL A 94 15.20 -11.73 -78.03
N TYR A 95 16.32 -11.39 -78.65
CA TYR A 95 16.38 -10.81 -79.99
C TYR A 95 16.98 -11.78 -80.98
N ARG A 96 16.55 -11.66 -82.23
CA ARG A 96 17.21 -12.30 -83.38
C ARG A 96 17.08 -11.45 -84.63
N LEU A 97 17.99 -11.63 -85.57
CA LEU A 97 17.92 -11.01 -86.89
C LEU A 97 17.44 -12.01 -87.94
N VAL A 98 16.50 -11.56 -88.77
CA VAL A 98 15.99 -12.32 -89.91
C VAL A 98 16.35 -11.56 -91.20
N PRO A 99 17.19 -12.10 -92.10
CA PRO A 99 17.50 -11.46 -93.37
C PRO A 99 16.26 -11.38 -94.27
N GLN A 100 16.00 -10.23 -94.89
CA GLN A 100 14.90 -10.09 -95.83
C GLN A 100 15.38 -10.40 -97.26
N HIS A 101 15.04 -11.57 -97.81
CA HIS A 101 15.36 -11.92 -99.21
C HIS A 101 14.22 -12.69 -99.90
N PHE A 102 13.98 -12.36 -101.17
CA PHE A 102 12.84 -12.85 -101.95
C PHE A 102 13.04 -14.18 -102.71
N GLN A 103 14.23 -14.83 -102.69
CA GLN A 103 14.50 -15.97 -103.59
C GLN A 103 15.38 -17.13 -103.06
N TYR A 104 15.81 -17.17 -101.79
CA TYR A 104 16.60 -18.28 -101.24
C TYR A 104 16.28 -18.55 -99.75
N LEU A 105 16.44 -19.81 -99.30
CA LEU A 105 16.34 -20.21 -97.89
C LEU A 105 17.49 -19.58 -97.08
N SER A 106 17.18 -18.66 -96.17
CA SER A 106 18.16 -18.05 -95.24
C SER A 106 18.14 -18.74 -93.87
N GLU A 107 19.31 -18.90 -93.24
CA GLU A 107 19.40 -19.31 -91.83
C GLU A 107 19.01 -18.14 -90.91
N ILE A 108 18.18 -18.44 -89.91
CA ILE A 108 17.79 -17.52 -88.83
C ILE A 108 19.03 -17.25 -87.96
N GLY A 109 19.23 -15.98 -87.55
CA GLY A 109 20.36 -15.59 -86.70
C GLY A 109 20.31 -16.25 -85.31
N LYS A 110 21.49 -16.41 -84.68
CA LYS A 110 21.57 -16.91 -83.30
C LYS A 110 20.86 -15.95 -82.34
N GLU A 111 20.03 -16.50 -81.47
CA GLU A 111 19.26 -15.76 -80.47
C GLU A 111 20.18 -15.16 -79.40
N ALA A 112 19.90 -13.92 -78.99
CA ALA A 112 20.60 -13.23 -77.91
C ALA A 112 19.60 -12.71 -76.88
N GLY A 113 19.65 -13.26 -75.68
CA GLY A 113 18.80 -12.88 -74.56
C GLY A 113 19.51 -11.93 -73.60
N THR A 114 18.75 -10.98 -73.06
CA THR A 114 19.16 -10.20 -71.89
C THR A 114 17.98 -9.98 -70.96
N MET A 115 18.25 -9.67 -69.70
CA MET A 115 17.22 -9.35 -68.72
C MET A 115 17.35 -7.87 -68.36
N VAL A 116 16.28 -7.12 -68.57
CA VAL A 116 16.19 -5.73 -68.11
C VAL A 116 15.80 -5.78 -66.64
N SER A 117 16.66 -5.31 -65.73
CA SER A 117 16.34 -5.28 -64.29
C SER A 117 16.71 -3.93 -63.72
N PHE A 118 15.73 -3.22 -63.14
CA PHE A 118 16.00 -2.05 -62.30
C PHE A 118 16.37 -2.54 -60.89
N PRO A 119 17.45 -2.06 -60.26
CA PRO A 119 17.84 -2.55 -58.95
C PRO A 119 16.81 -2.13 -57.89
N ALA A 120 16.66 -2.95 -56.85
CA ALA A 120 15.94 -2.54 -55.65
C ALA A 120 16.73 -1.42 -54.93
N PRO A 121 16.07 -0.42 -54.32
CA PRO A 121 16.74 0.48 -53.39
C PRO A 121 17.35 -0.28 -52.21
N PRO A 122 18.36 0.31 -51.51
CA PRO A 122 18.71 -0.17 -50.18
C PRO A 122 17.50 -0.10 -49.25
N ALA A 123 17.52 -0.88 -48.16
CA ALA A 123 16.49 -0.77 -47.13
C ALA A 123 16.44 0.67 -46.58
N PRO A 124 15.24 1.22 -46.30
CA PRO A 124 15.14 2.54 -45.70
C PRO A 124 15.81 2.55 -44.33
N SER A 125 16.39 3.68 -43.94
CA SER A 125 16.76 3.92 -42.54
C SER A 125 15.63 4.65 -41.83
N LEU A 126 15.21 4.16 -40.68
CA LEU A 126 14.08 4.69 -39.93
C LEU A 126 14.56 5.43 -38.69
N ARG A 127 14.06 6.66 -38.49
CA ARG A 127 14.31 7.45 -37.28
C ARG A 127 13.01 7.96 -36.70
N ARG A 128 12.72 7.60 -35.45
CA ARG A 128 11.58 8.15 -34.71
C ARG A 128 11.85 9.61 -34.38
N VAL A 129 10.90 10.50 -34.70
CA VAL A 129 11.00 11.94 -34.39
C VAL A 129 9.88 12.44 -33.47
N ALA A 130 8.75 11.73 -33.43
CA ALA A 130 7.71 11.93 -32.44
C ALA A 130 7.05 10.57 -32.10
N VAL A 131 6.10 10.53 -31.19
CA VAL A 131 5.45 9.25 -30.81
C VAL A 131 4.61 8.63 -31.91
N ASP A 132 4.13 9.46 -32.83
CA ASP A 132 3.26 9.13 -33.95
C ASP A 132 3.94 9.39 -35.31
N SER A 133 5.24 9.68 -35.29
CA SER A 133 5.95 10.22 -36.46
C SER A 133 7.33 9.60 -36.65
N VAL A 134 7.60 9.16 -37.89
CA VAL A 134 8.83 8.52 -38.34
C VAL A 134 9.38 9.26 -39.54
N VAL A 135 10.68 9.55 -39.51
CA VAL A 135 11.42 9.95 -40.71
C VAL A 135 11.96 8.70 -41.39
N VAL A 136 11.61 8.56 -42.68
CA VAL A 136 12.10 7.49 -43.56
C VAL A 136 13.18 8.08 -44.45
N THR A 137 14.40 7.53 -44.37
CA THR A 137 15.56 8.02 -45.10
C THR A 137 15.98 7.08 -46.24
N VAL A 138 16.23 7.65 -47.41
CA VAL A 138 16.81 6.99 -48.59
C VAL A 138 18.32 7.24 -48.59
N SER A 139 19.11 6.19 -48.40
CA SER A 139 20.56 6.29 -48.15
C SER A 139 21.43 6.30 -49.42
N ALA A 140 20.89 5.82 -50.54
CA ALA A 140 21.56 5.84 -51.84
C ALA A 140 20.53 5.95 -52.95
N TRP A 141 20.96 6.42 -54.12
CA TRP A 141 20.14 6.62 -55.30
C TRP A 141 20.70 5.89 -56.50
N HIS A 142 19.81 5.38 -57.35
CA HIS A 142 20.18 4.95 -58.70
C HIS A 142 20.19 6.16 -59.63
N GLU A 143 21.17 6.25 -60.53
CA GLU A 143 21.38 7.43 -61.39
C GLU A 143 20.19 7.76 -62.32
N PHE A 144 19.36 6.75 -62.62
CA PHE A 144 18.14 6.88 -63.43
C PHE A 144 16.83 6.84 -62.61
N ALA A 145 16.90 6.82 -61.28
CA ALA A 145 15.69 6.90 -60.47
C ALA A 145 15.13 8.34 -60.53
N LEU A 146 13.85 8.47 -60.88
CA LEU A 146 13.11 9.74 -60.87
C LEU A 146 12.46 10.03 -59.51
N ALA A 147 12.19 8.99 -58.71
CA ALA A 147 11.73 9.09 -57.34
C ALA A 147 11.96 7.78 -56.59
N ALA A 148 11.93 7.84 -55.25
CA ALA A 148 11.79 6.69 -54.38
C ALA A 148 10.36 6.70 -53.79
N ILE A 149 9.57 5.69 -54.14
CA ILE A 149 8.24 5.44 -53.58
C ILE A 149 8.42 4.82 -52.20
N ILE A 150 7.75 5.39 -51.20
CA ILE A 150 7.73 4.89 -49.84
C ILE A 150 6.45 4.12 -49.62
N GLU A 151 6.59 2.86 -49.24
CA GLU A 151 5.47 1.98 -48.93
C GLU A 151 5.51 1.61 -47.44
N ARG A 152 4.40 1.86 -46.74
CA ARG A 152 4.19 1.41 -45.36
C ARG A 152 3.24 0.21 -45.35
N ARG A 153 3.48 -0.74 -44.46
CA ARG A 153 2.57 -1.88 -44.27
C ARG A 153 1.35 -1.48 -43.45
N ILE A 154 0.19 -1.45 -44.09
CA ILE A 154 -1.11 -1.06 -43.50
C ILE A 154 -2.09 -2.23 -43.71
N HIS A 155 -2.74 -2.70 -42.63
CA HIS A 155 -3.65 -3.86 -42.66
C HIS A 155 -3.05 -5.11 -43.33
N GLY A 156 -1.76 -5.37 -43.12
CA GLY A 156 -1.05 -6.53 -43.66
C GLY A 156 -0.51 -6.36 -45.08
N VAL A 157 -0.91 -5.32 -45.82
CA VAL A 157 -0.52 -5.03 -47.21
C VAL A 157 0.36 -3.78 -47.26
N TYR A 158 1.29 -3.70 -48.20
CA TYR A 158 2.07 -2.48 -48.42
C TYR A 158 1.29 -1.47 -49.27
N ALA A 159 1.15 -0.25 -48.78
CA ALA A 159 0.52 0.87 -49.46
C ALA A 159 1.51 2.02 -49.62
N GLU A 160 1.48 2.69 -50.77
CA GLU A 160 2.25 3.90 -51.03
C GLU A 160 1.74 5.04 -50.13
N ILE A 161 2.67 5.67 -49.40
CA ILE A 161 2.37 6.80 -48.51
C ILE A 161 3.03 8.11 -48.95
N GLY A 162 3.99 8.05 -49.86
CA GLY A 162 4.72 9.21 -50.34
C GLY A 162 5.81 8.88 -51.33
N ARG A 163 6.42 9.92 -51.90
CA ARG A 163 7.55 9.82 -52.83
C ARG A 163 8.60 10.87 -52.46
N ILE A 164 9.87 10.48 -52.56
CA ILE A 164 11.01 11.39 -52.44
C ILE A 164 11.64 11.57 -53.83
N PRO A 165 12.01 12.78 -54.28
CA PRO A 165 12.81 13.00 -55.49
C PRO A 165 14.33 12.86 -55.25
N PRO A 166 15.19 12.66 -56.29
CA PRO A 166 16.61 12.29 -56.16
C PRO A 166 17.57 13.28 -55.48
N LYS A 167 17.06 14.41 -55.00
CA LYS A 167 17.81 15.46 -54.28
C LYS A 167 17.39 15.59 -52.82
N GLU A 168 16.31 14.92 -52.45
CA GLU A 168 15.83 14.80 -51.09
C GLU A 168 16.14 13.39 -50.60
N THR A 169 16.32 13.26 -49.29
CA THR A 169 16.69 11.97 -48.69
C THR A 169 15.75 11.56 -47.58
N GLU A 170 14.88 12.45 -47.09
CA GLU A 170 14.02 12.20 -45.93
C GLU A 170 12.55 12.45 -46.27
N PHE A 171 11.67 11.61 -45.74
CA PHE A 171 10.22 11.77 -45.76
C PHE A 171 9.68 11.64 -44.34
N LEU A 172 8.89 12.62 -43.90
CA LEU A 172 8.21 12.58 -42.61
C LEU A 172 6.84 11.92 -42.76
N ASP A 173 6.70 10.73 -42.19
CA ASP A 173 5.40 10.08 -41.98
C ASP A 173 4.91 10.42 -40.57
N GLY A 174 3.72 11.02 -40.43
CA GLY A 174 3.19 11.50 -39.14
C GLY A 174 1.72 11.16 -38.93
N GLY A 175 1.24 11.29 -37.69
CA GLY A 175 -0.16 11.02 -37.32
C GLY A 175 -0.52 9.53 -37.28
N MET A 176 0.44 8.66 -37.01
CA MET A 176 0.22 7.21 -36.88
C MET A 176 -0.36 6.80 -35.53
N SER A 177 -1.14 5.71 -35.53
CA SER A 177 -1.51 5.01 -34.29
C SER A 177 -0.25 4.47 -33.59
N VAL A 178 -0.16 4.73 -32.29
CA VAL A 178 0.95 4.31 -31.42
C VAL A 178 0.64 2.90 -30.92
N GLY A 179 1.59 1.97 -30.84
CA GLY A 179 1.31 0.62 -30.29
C GLY A 179 1.74 -0.53 -31.18
N GLY A 180 2.81 -0.39 -31.97
CA GLY A 180 3.28 -1.48 -32.80
C GLY A 180 4.47 -1.15 -33.69
N TYR A 181 4.95 -2.17 -34.39
CA TYR A 181 6.00 -2.03 -35.39
C TYR A 181 5.44 -1.45 -36.68
N GLN A 182 5.95 -0.29 -37.07
CA GLN A 182 5.73 0.28 -38.38
C GLN A 182 6.79 -0.28 -39.32
N ARG A 183 6.36 -0.91 -40.41
CA ARG A 183 7.24 -1.54 -41.39
C ARG A 183 7.19 -0.81 -42.72
N TYR A 184 8.36 -0.46 -43.23
CA TYR A 184 8.53 0.32 -44.45
C TYR A 184 9.40 -0.41 -45.45
N ARG A 185 9.17 -0.15 -46.73
CA ARG A 185 10.07 -0.52 -47.84
C ARG A 185 10.02 0.55 -48.92
N LEU A 186 11.00 0.54 -49.80
CA LEU A 186 11.18 1.52 -50.86
C LEU A 186 11.09 0.85 -52.24
N ARG A 187 10.69 1.61 -53.25
CA ARG A 187 10.80 1.21 -54.68
C ARG A 187 11.30 2.40 -55.49
N TYR A 188 12.25 2.20 -56.37
CA TYR A 188 12.61 3.26 -57.32
C TYR A 188 11.57 3.36 -58.44
N GLN A 189 11.25 4.58 -58.83
CA GLN A 189 10.42 4.90 -59.97
C GLN A 189 11.31 5.41 -61.12
N GLY A 190 11.22 4.77 -62.28
CA GLY A 190 11.76 5.26 -63.56
C GLY A 190 10.66 5.96 -64.40
N SER A 191 10.94 6.22 -65.67
CA SER A 191 10.01 6.94 -66.58
C SER A 191 8.73 6.17 -66.89
N THR A 192 8.84 4.86 -67.13
CA THR A 192 7.72 3.97 -67.51
C THR A 192 7.55 2.77 -66.58
N TYR A 193 8.37 2.67 -65.52
CA TYR A 193 8.47 1.48 -64.68
C TYR A 193 8.72 1.78 -63.20
N VAL A 194 8.32 0.86 -62.32
CA VAL A 194 8.64 0.87 -60.88
C VAL A 194 9.39 -0.39 -60.50
N GLY A 195 10.62 -0.21 -59.99
CA GLY A 195 11.54 -1.26 -59.55
C GLY A 195 10.97 -2.23 -58.52
N PRO A 196 11.66 -3.36 -58.28
CA PRO A 196 11.31 -4.26 -57.19
C PRO A 196 11.42 -3.56 -55.82
N PRO A 197 10.70 -4.06 -54.79
CA PRO A 197 10.82 -3.53 -53.43
C PRO A 197 12.19 -3.80 -52.83
N SER A 198 12.67 -2.83 -52.03
CA SER A 198 13.78 -3.03 -51.11
C SER A 198 13.44 -4.10 -50.06
N ALA A 199 14.46 -4.57 -49.33
CA ALA A 199 14.22 -5.19 -48.03
C ALA A 199 13.47 -4.20 -47.12
N SER A 200 12.62 -4.73 -46.25
CA SER A 200 11.84 -3.90 -45.31
C SER A 200 12.61 -3.63 -44.04
N ASP A 201 12.50 -2.41 -43.51
CA ASP A 201 12.92 -2.06 -42.15
C ASP A 201 11.69 -1.86 -41.24
N SER A 202 11.86 -1.98 -39.93
CA SER A 202 10.76 -1.83 -38.95
C SER A 202 11.19 -1.00 -37.75
N ILE A 203 10.33 -0.09 -37.31
CA ILE A 203 10.54 0.73 -36.12
C ILE A 203 9.34 0.63 -35.19
N LEU A 204 9.60 0.53 -33.88
CA LEU A 204 8.55 0.49 -32.86
C LEU A 204 8.09 1.92 -32.53
N LEU A 205 6.79 2.16 -32.67
CA LEU A 205 6.14 3.35 -32.11
C LEU A 205 5.38 2.93 -30.86
N ASN A 206 5.92 3.27 -29.68
CA ASN A 206 5.31 2.97 -28.38
C ASN A 206 5.18 4.25 -27.54
N LEU A 207 4.19 4.29 -26.64
CA LEU A 207 4.08 5.34 -25.65
C LEU A 207 4.88 4.93 -24.42
N ASP A 208 5.78 5.79 -23.94
CA ASP A 208 6.55 5.50 -22.73
C ASP A 208 5.63 5.51 -21.50
N PRO A 209 5.80 4.58 -20.55
CA PRO A 209 5.00 4.55 -19.34
C PRO A 209 5.24 5.78 -18.46
N PRO A 210 4.26 6.17 -17.60
CA PRO A 210 4.49 7.18 -16.58
C PRO A 210 5.69 6.84 -15.67
N VAL A 211 6.51 7.85 -15.39
CA VAL A 211 7.66 7.75 -14.48
C VAL A 211 7.42 8.59 -13.21
N GLY A 212 8.25 8.38 -12.19
CA GLY A 212 8.13 9.13 -10.93
C GLY A 212 6.83 8.83 -10.16
N LEU A 213 6.24 7.64 -10.34
CA LEU A 213 5.07 7.25 -9.55
C LEU A 213 5.44 7.17 -8.07
N LEU A 214 4.80 8.02 -7.27
CA LEU A 214 4.96 8.15 -5.84
C LEU A 214 3.62 7.89 -5.16
N LEU A 215 3.67 7.21 -4.02
CA LEU A 215 2.54 7.02 -3.12
C LEU A 215 2.79 7.80 -1.84
N THR A 216 1.81 8.59 -1.44
CA THR A 216 1.84 9.40 -0.22
C THR A 216 0.65 9.05 0.66
N ASP A 217 0.90 8.75 1.93
CA ASP A 217 -0.14 8.56 2.93
C ASP A 217 -0.74 9.92 3.28
N VAL A 218 -2.05 10.09 3.08
CA VAL A 218 -2.80 11.29 3.50
C VAL A 218 -3.33 11.08 4.91
N ASP A 219 -3.92 9.91 5.14
CA ASP A 219 -4.37 9.40 6.43
C ASP A 219 -4.42 7.86 6.37
N ASP A 220 -4.90 7.21 7.43
CA ASP A 220 -4.98 5.75 7.52
C ASP A 220 -5.95 5.11 6.52
N HIS A 221 -6.76 5.88 5.80
CA HIS A 221 -7.75 5.41 4.82
C HIS A 221 -7.55 5.97 3.42
N THR A 222 -6.66 6.94 3.29
CA THR A 222 -6.50 7.71 2.06
C THR A 222 -5.04 7.72 1.63
N VAL A 223 -4.77 7.24 0.43
CA VAL A 223 -3.46 7.39 -0.22
C VAL A 223 -3.60 8.22 -1.48
N ARG A 224 -2.57 9.04 -1.74
CA ARG A 224 -2.47 9.84 -2.95
C ARG A 224 -1.30 9.37 -3.79
N LEU A 225 -1.62 9.01 -5.02
CA LEU A 225 -0.65 8.76 -6.09
C LEU A 225 -0.34 10.07 -6.81
N SER A 226 0.93 10.27 -7.15
CA SER A 226 1.37 11.32 -8.06
C SER A 226 2.44 10.78 -8.99
N TRP A 227 2.49 11.24 -10.23
CA TRP A 227 3.51 10.84 -11.21
C TRP A 227 3.89 12.03 -12.09
N GLU A 228 5.02 11.92 -12.79
CA GLU A 228 5.43 12.93 -13.75
C GLU A 228 4.52 12.88 -14.99
N SER A 229 3.98 14.04 -15.38
CA SER A 229 3.18 14.18 -16.60
C SER A 229 4.10 14.16 -17.82
N ALA A 230 4.40 12.97 -18.32
CA ALA A 230 5.38 12.81 -19.40
C ALA A 230 4.80 12.88 -20.83
N SER A 231 3.48 13.06 -21.02
CA SER A 231 2.92 13.04 -22.38
C SER A 231 1.77 14.02 -22.61
N GLU A 232 2.07 15.13 -23.31
CA GLU A 232 1.08 16.03 -23.96
C GLU A 232 0.15 15.28 -24.94
N LEU A 233 0.62 14.13 -25.42
CA LEU A 233 -0.03 13.26 -26.39
C LEU A 233 -0.98 12.26 -25.74
N ALA A 234 -0.86 12.00 -24.43
CA ALA A 234 -1.80 11.17 -23.71
C ALA A 234 -3.18 11.84 -23.70
N ALA A 235 -4.18 11.12 -24.20
CA ALA A 235 -5.58 11.54 -24.13
C ALA A 235 -6.17 11.31 -22.74
N ALA A 236 -5.61 10.36 -21.98
CA ALA A 236 -6.02 10.02 -20.62
C ALA A 236 -4.88 9.31 -19.87
N SER A 237 -5.02 9.22 -18.55
CA SER A 237 -4.23 8.31 -17.70
C SER A 237 -5.15 7.21 -17.18
N GLU A 238 -4.62 6.03 -16.91
CA GLU A 238 -5.36 4.96 -16.24
C GLU A 238 -4.55 4.42 -15.07
N VAL A 239 -5.20 4.36 -13.90
CA VAL A 239 -4.64 3.77 -12.68
C VAL A 239 -5.18 2.35 -12.55
N GLU A 240 -4.29 1.38 -12.35
CA GLU A 240 -4.63 0.02 -11.95
C GLU A 240 -4.38 -0.15 -10.44
N LYS A 241 -5.44 -0.49 -9.70
CA LYS A 241 -5.40 -0.87 -8.28
C LYS A 241 -5.53 -2.39 -8.19
N ARG A 242 -4.50 -3.09 -7.74
CA ARG A 242 -4.51 -4.53 -7.50
C ARG A 242 -4.54 -4.77 -5.99
N SER A 243 -5.64 -5.34 -5.52
CA SER A 243 -5.93 -5.59 -4.12
C SER A 243 -6.43 -7.02 -3.92
N VAL A 244 -6.75 -7.40 -2.67
CA VAL A 244 -7.36 -8.70 -2.35
C VAL A 244 -8.75 -8.88 -2.97
N ASP A 245 -9.48 -7.78 -3.21
CA ASP A 245 -10.81 -7.81 -3.82
C ASP A 245 -10.75 -7.97 -5.36
N GLY A 246 -9.55 -7.88 -5.94
CA GLY A 246 -9.32 -7.99 -7.38
C GLY A 246 -8.55 -6.82 -7.96
N VAL A 247 -8.67 -6.68 -9.28
CA VAL A 247 -7.98 -5.66 -10.09
C VAL A 247 -9.02 -4.65 -10.59
N PHE A 248 -8.84 -3.39 -10.22
CA PHE A 248 -9.70 -2.27 -10.59
C PHE A 248 -8.93 -1.29 -11.46
N ARG A 249 -9.61 -0.70 -12.45
CA ARG A 249 -9.02 0.29 -13.36
C ARG A 249 -9.81 1.58 -13.37
N TYR A 250 -9.12 2.70 -13.23
CA TYR A 250 -9.71 4.03 -13.14
C TYR A 250 -9.14 4.91 -14.25
N ARG A 251 -10.00 5.30 -15.19
CA ARG A 251 -9.62 6.21 -16.29
C ARG A 251 -9.79 7.66 -15.84
N LEU A 252 -8.76 8.47 -16.08
CA LEU A 252 -8.64 9.85 -15.67
C LEU A 252 -8.64 10.78 -16.89
N SER A 253 -9.02 12.03 -16.68
CA SER A 253 -8.99 13.06 -17.73
C SER A 253 -7.57 13.34 -18.23
N LYS A 254 -7.48 13.92 -19.43
CA LYS A 254 -6.22 14.42 -19.99
C LYS A 254 -5.49 15.35 -19.01
N GLY A 255 -4.17 15.19 -18.89
CA GLY A 255 -3.32 16.05 -18.05
C GLY A 255 -3.38 15.75 -16.55
N THR A 256 -4.17 14.78 -16.12
CA THR A 256 -4.19 14.37 -14.70
C THR A 256 -2.91 13.63 -14.34
N SER A 257 -2.21 14.14 -13.33
CA SER A 257 -0.96 13.60 -12.78
C SER A 257 -1.07 13.14 -11.31
N THR A 258 -2.28 13.15 -10.76
CA THR A 258 -2.56 12.71 -9.39
C THR A 258 -3.85 11.89 -9.32
N TRP A 259 -3.91 10.96 -8.38
CA TRP A 259 -5.11 10.17 -8.09
C TRP A 259 -5.16 9.84 -6.61
N THR A 260 -6.36 9.76 -6.04
CA THR A 260 -6.54 9.48 -4.61
C THR A 260 -7.41 8.25 -4.45
N ASP A 261 -6.93 7.30 -3.65
CA ASP A 261 -7.72 6.16 -3.17
C ASP A 261 -8.22 6.48 -1.77
N SER A 262 -9.54 6.68 -1.61
CA SER A 262 -10.18 6.93 -0.30
C SER A 262 -10.80 5.68 0.32
N GLU A 263 -10.60 4.51 -0.30
CA GLU A 263 -11.15 3.23 0.14
C GLU A 263 -10.01 2.24 0.41
N ARG A 264 -8.95 2.71 1.06
CA ARG A 264 -7.84 1.88 1.52
C ARG A 264 -8.33 0.92 2.61
N ARG A 265 -8.12 -0.38 2.41
CA ARG A 265 -8.54 -1.46 3.33
C ARG A 265 -7.36 -2.05 4.08
N ALA A 266 -7.56 -2.37 5.35
CA ALA A 266 -6.54 -2.93 6.23
C ALA A 266 -6.31 -4.41 5.90
N GLY A 267 -5.08 -4.87 6.07
CA GLY A 267 -4.76 -6.30 6.09
C GLY A 267 -4.19 -6.88 4.79
N ALA A 268 -3.90 -6.07 3.77
CA ALA A 268 -3.17 -6.54 2.60
C ALA A 268 -2.41 -5.44 1.85
N ILE A 269 -1.32 -5.86 1.20
CA ILE A 269 -0.56 -5.01 0.28
C ILE A 269 -1.44 -4.72 -0.94
N THR A 270 -1.70 -3.44 -1.19
CA THR A 270 -2.35 -2.98 -2.44
C THR A 270 -1.29 -2.41 -3.36
N LEU A 271 -1.23 -2.92 -4.61
CA LEU A 271 -0.31 -2.43 -5.62
C LEU A 271 -1.02 -1.44 -6.55
N TYR A 272 -0.35 -0.34 -6.84
CA TYR A 272 -0.82 0.67 -7.79
C TYR A 272 0.18 0.83 -8.92
N SER A 273 -0.32 0.88 -10.14
CA SER A 273 0.44 1.23 -11.34
C SER A 273 -0.37 2.17 -12.21
N VAL A 274 0.31 2.98 -13.03
CA VAL A 274 -0.34 3.95 -13.91
C VAL A 274 0.17 3.77 -15.32
N ARG A 275 -0.71 3.92 -16.31
CA ARG A 275 -0.34 3.96 -17.74
C ARG A 275 -0.97 5.17 -18.42
N PHE A 276 -0.39 5.60 -19.52
CA PHE A 276 -1.01 6.60 -20.40
C PHE A 276 -1.84 5.91 -21.49
N ILE A 277 -2.95 6.55 -21.86
CA ILE A 277 -3.82 6.11 -22.95
C ILE A 277 -3.78 7.17 -24.06
N CYS A 278 -3.58 6.73 -25.29
CA CYS A 278 -3.61 7.55 -26.50
C CYS A 278 -4.57 6.90 -27.51
N ASN A 279 -5.73 7.51 -27.74
CA ASN A 279 -6.81 6.96 -28.58
C ASN A 279 -7.23 5.54 -28.14
N GLU A 280 -7.06 4.52 -29.00
CA GLU A 280 -7.37 3.12 -28.72
C GLU A 280 -6.18 2.35 -28.10
N ASP A 281 -5.01 2.98 -28.02
CA ASP A 281 -3.77 2.35 -27.58
C ASP A 281 -3.31 2.85 -26.20
N SER A 282 -2.39 2.12 -25.58
CA SER A 282 -1.86 2.45 -24.25
C SER A 282 -0.37 2.20 -24.14
N SER A 283 0.31 2.95 -23.27
CA SER A 283 1.64 2.58 -22.80
C SER A 283 1.60 1.29 -21.99
N ASP A 284 2.78 0.74 -21.72
CA ASP A 284 2.95 -0.18 -20.59
C ASP A 284 2.57 0.52 -19.27
N PHE A 285 2.35 -0.27 -18.22
CA PHE A 285 2.20 0.25 -16.87
C PHE A 285 3.54 0.71 -16.30
N SER A 286 3.51 1.75 -15.49
CA SER A 286 4.63 2.19 -14.66
C SER A 286 5.09 1.05 -13.73
N ARG A 287 6.31 1.21 -13.18
CA ARG A 287 6.73 0.37 -12.05
C ARG A 287 5.71 0.53 -10.92
N PRO A 288 5.17 -0.56 -10.34
CA PRO A 288 4.14 -0.46 -9.32
C PRO A 288 4.73 0.06 -7.99
N VAL A 289 3.89 0.75 -7.23
CA VAL A 289 4.13 1.14 -5.84
C VAL A 289 3.16 0.39 -4.93
N SER A 290 3.60 0.07 -3.70
CA SER A 290 2.79 -0.64 -2.71
C SER A 290 2.26 0.30 -1.64
N SER A 291 1.03 0.05 -1.20
CA SER A 291 0.49 0.56 0.05
C SER A 291 0.39 -0.57 1.06
N ASP A 292 1.11 -0.43 2.17
CA ASP A 292 1.18 -1.43 3.24
C ASP A 292 0.30 -0.95 4.40
N PHE A 293 -1.02 -1.07 4.26
CA PHE A 293 -1.95 -0.81 5.37
C PHE A 293 -2.21 -2.08 6.14
N ILE A 294 -1.53 -2.23 7.26
CA ILE A 294 -1.69 -3.37 8.16
C ILE A 294 -2.20 -2.82 9.48
N LEU A 295 -3.41 -3.24 9.88
CA LEU A 295 -3.91 -2.94 11.22
C LEU A 295 -3.10 -3.78 12.21
N GLU A 296 -2.38 -3.11 13.11
CA GLU A 296 -1.61 -3.76 14.16
C GLU A 296 -2.44 -3.85 15.46
N PRO A 297 -2.15 -4.84 16.33
CA PRO A 297 -2.71 -4.84 17.67
C PRO A 297 -2.20 -3.64 18.48
N VAL A 298 -2.97 -3.23 19.49
CA VAL A 298 -2.40 -2.35 20.52
C VAL A 298 -1.21 -3.03 21.20
N THR A 299 -0.25 -2.22 21.64
CA THR A 299 0.96 -2.70 22.32
C THR A 299 1.03 -2.16 23.75
N GLY A 300 1.88 -2.76 24.59
CA GLY A 300 2.06 -2.28 25.97
C GLY A 300 0.79 -2.31 26.82
N LEU A 301 -0.15 -3.22 26.53
CA LEU A 301 -1.35 -3.38 27.35
C LEU A 301 -0.94 -3.74 28.79
N ALA A 302 -1.23 -2.84 29.71
CA ALA A 302 -1.00 -2.96 31.13
C ALA A 302 -2.35 -2.93 31.87
N ALA A 303 -2.40 -3.62 33.01
CA ALA A 303 -3.53 -3.64 33.92
C ALA A 303 -3.00 -3.33 35.33
N ASP A 304 -3.52 -2.27 35.92
CA ASP A 304 -3.18 -1.85 37.28
C ASP A 304 -4.46 -1.80 38.11
N SER A 305 -4.52 -2.58 39.19
CA SER A 305 -5.58 -2.43 40.19
C SER A 305 -5.44 -1.06 40.88
N ILE A 306 -6.39 -0.16 40.63
CA ILE A 306 -6.44 1.17 41.27
C ILE A 306 -6.79 0.99 42.76
N HIS A 307 -7.76 0.12 43.00
CA HIS A 307 -8.14 -0.42 44.30
C HIS A 307 -8.77 -1.81 44.07
N ASP A 308 -9.15 -2.48 45.15
CA ASP A 308 -9.69 -3.85 45.17
C ASP A 308 -11.03 -4.08 44.42
N LEU A 309 -11.57 -3.07 43.75
CA LEU A 309 -12.79 -3.16 42.93
C LEU A 309 -12.69 -2.40 41.60
N ALA A 310 -11.49 -1.98 41.20
CA ALA A 310 -11.29 -1.36 39.90
C ALA A 310 -9.93 -1.71 39.30
N VAL A 311 -9.94 -2.05 38.00
CA VAL A 311 -8.72 -2.24 37.22
C VAL A 311 -8.63 -1.15 36.15
N ARG A 312 -7.52 -0.42 36.13
CA ARG A 312 -7.19 0.48 35.03
C ARG A 312 -6.39 -0.29 33.98
N LEU A 313 -6.89 -0.26 32.75
CA LEU A 313 -6.19 -0.73 31.57
C LEU A 313 -5.59 0.48 30.85
N ALA A 314 -4.36 0.33 30.39
CA ALA A 314 -3.69 1.32 29.55
C ALA A 314 -2.92 0.61 28.43
N TRP A 315 -2.86 1.21 27.24
CA TRP A 315 -2.14 0.64 26.09
C TRP A 315 -1.60 1.73 25.16
N SER A 316 -0.65 1.36 24.33
CA SER A 316 -0.14 2.19 23.24
C SER A 316 -0.89 1.90 21.93
N PRO A 317 -1.32 2.93 21.19
CA PRO A 317 -2.01 2.74 19.91
C PRO A 317 -1.08 2.14 18.84
N PRO A 318 -1.63 1.42 17.84
CA PRO A 318 -0.89 0.93 16.68
C PRO A 318 -0.37 2.07 15.78
N ARG A 319 0.62 1.78 14.93
CA ARG A 319 1.22 2.75 13.97
C ARG A 319 0.16 3.37 13.05
N HIS A 320 -0.80 2.57 12.66
CA HIS A 320 -1.97 2.96 11.88
C HIS A 320 -3.19 2.93 12.80
N ASN A 321 -3.90 4.04 12.97
CA ASN A 321 -4.93 4.15 13.98
C ASN A 321 -6.12 3.22 13.66
N ALA A 322 -6.55 2.50 14.69
CA ALA A 322 -7.85 1.85 14.69
C ALA A 322 -8.96 2.91 14.71
N THR A 323 -10.11 2.63 14.08
CA THR A 323 -11.29 3.50 14.16
C THR A 323 -11.99 3.39 15.51
N SER A 324 -11.84 2.25 16.18
CA SER A 324 -12.34 2.00 17.54
C SER A 324 -11.55 0.89 18.22
N TYR A 325 -11.63 0.86 19.55
CA TYR A 325 -11.11 -0.21 20.38
C TYR A 325 -12.26 -0.91 21.11
N VAL A 326 -12.22 -2.23 21.18
CA VAL A 326 -13.14 -3.02 22.01
C VAL A 326 -12.35 -3.62 23.16
N VAL A 327 -12.71 -3.24 24.39
CA VAL A 327 -12.14 -3.82 25.60
C VAL A 327 -12.95 -5.05 25.95
N GLU A 328 -12.26 -6.18 26.12
CA GLU A 328 -12.90 -7.46 26.44
C GLU A 328 -12.27 -8.08 27.69
N ARG A 329 -13.10 -8.74 28.50
CA ARG A 329 -12.70 -9.41 29.73
C ARG A 329 -13.18 -10.85 29.76
N SER A 330 -12.37 -11.71 30.35
CA SER A 330 -12.66 -13.12 30.59
C SER A 330 -12.31 -13.51 32.03
N THR A 331 -12.98 -14.53 32.58
CA THR A 331 -12.65 -15.16 33.86
C THR A 331 -11.95 -16.51 33.70
N ASP A 332 -11.98 -17.09 32.48
CA ASP A 332 -11.47 -18.42 32.16
C ASP A 332 -10.33 -18.42 31.13
N SER A 333 -9.94 -17.23 30.64
CA SER A 333 -8.99 -16.97 29.53
C SER A 333 -9.44 -17.47 28.15
N LEU A 334 -10.64 -18.03 28.03
CA LEU A 334 -11.17 -18.65 26.82
C LEU A 334 -12.33 -17.83 26.24
N SER A 335 -13.28 -17.48 27.11
CA SER A 335 -14.53 -16.80 26.76
C SER A 335 -14.44 -15.34 27.18
N TYR A 336 -14.35 -14.44 26.20
CA TYR A 336 -14.24 -13.00 26.43
C TYR A 336 -15.58 -12.30 26.16
N ALA A 337 -16.03 -11.49 27.11
CA ALA A 337 -17.18 -10.59 26.97
C ALA A 337 -16.70 -9.16 26.72
N SER A 338 -17.42 -8.42 25.86
CA SER A 338 -17.15 -7.00 25.65
C SER A 338 -17.59 -6.19 26.87
N LEU A 339 -16.68 -5.37 27.39
CA LEU A 339 -16.97 -4.42 28.46
C LEU A 339 -17.33 -3.04 27.88
N ALA A 340 -16.59 -2.60 26.86
CA ALA A 340 -16.76 -1.29 26.26
C ALA A 340 -16.30 -1.26 24.80
N VAL A 341 -16.90 -0.34 24.05
CA VAL A 341 -16.43 0.10 22.72
C VAL A 341 -16.01 1.55 22.84
N LEU A 342 -14.77 1.84 22.50
CA LEU A 342 -14.11 3.13 22.67
C LEU A 342 -13.76 3.71 21.30
N PRO A 343 -13.91 5.04 21.10
CA PRO A 343 -13.52 5.67 19.85
C PRO A 343 -11.99 5.67 19.65
N ALA A 344 -11.55 5.98 18.42
CA ALA A 344 -10.15 6.25 18.13
C ALA A 344 -9.57 7.34 19.06
N GLY A 345 -8.28 7.22 19.39
CA GLY A 345 -7.58 8.15 20.30
C GLY A 345 -7.76 7.89 21.80
N VAL A 346 -8.57 6.90 22.20
CA VAL A 346 -8.64 6.46 23.60
C VAL A 346 -7.58 5.39 23.86
N HIS A 347 -6.85 5.55 24.96
CA HIS A 347 -5.69 4.72 25.32
C HIS A 347 -5.78 4.13 26.73
N GLU A 348 -6.90 4.36 27.42
CA GLU A 348 -7.14 3.88 28.77
C GLU A 348 -8.61 3.52 28.99
N TYR A 349 -8.85 2.62 29.93
CA TYR A 349 -10.18 2.20 30.36
C TYR A 349 -10.16 1.73 31.81
N ALA A 350 -11.19 2.06 32.61
CA ALA A 350 -11.33 1.56 33.97
C ALA A 350 -12.49 0.55 34.05
N ASP A 351 -12.19 -0.70 34.40
CA ASP A 351 -13.20 -1.71 34.74
C ASP A 351 -13.52 -1.66 36.24
N THR A 352 -14.68 -1.11 36.58
CA THR A 352 -15.20 -0.95 37.95
C THR A 352 -16.17 -2.07 38.35
N THR A 353 -16.29 -3.12 37.54
CA THR A 353 -17.22 -4.23 37.76
C THR A 353 -16.55 -5.50 38.28
N VAL A 354 -15.28 -5.39 38.68
CA VAL A 354 -14.49 -6.52 39.16
C VAL A 354 -14.85 -6.89 40.60
N SER A 355 -14.68 -8.15 40.95
CA SER A 355 -14.92 -8.67 42.30
C SER A 355 -13.61 -9.08 42.97
N ARG A 356 -13.55 -8.93 44.30
CA ARG A 356 -12.41 -9.33 45.13
C ARG A 356 -12.11 -10.82 45.00
N GLY A 357 -10.82 -11.16 45.07
CA GLY A 357 -10.34 -12.54 45.04
C GLY A 357 -10.50 -13.23 43.69
N GLN A 358 -10.96 -12.50 42.67
CA GLN A 358 -11.16 -13.03 41.34
C GLN A 358 -9.99 -12.66 40.43
N ARG A 359 -9.63 -13.60 39.56
CA ARG A 359 -8.70 -13.37 38.45
C ARG A 359 -9.47 -13.03 37.19
N TYR A 360 -8.99 -12.02 36.47
CA TYR A 360 -9.53 -11.60 35.18
C TYR A 360 -8.44 -11.57 34.11
N PHE A 361 -8.84 -11.84 32.88
CA PHE A 361 -8.01 -11.74 31.69
C PHE A 361 -8.58 -10.63 30.81
N TYR A 362 -7.74 -9.68 30.42
CA TYR A 362 -8.13 -8.56 29.59
C TYR A 362 -7.43 -8.62 28.25
N ARG A 363 -8.14 -8.26 27.18
CA ARG A 363 -7.53 -7.98 25.88
C ARG A 363 -8.24 -6.80 25.25
N VAL A 364 -7.52 -6.11 24.37
CA VAL A 364 -8.06 -5.01 23.59
C VAL A 364 -8.02 -5.40 22.13
N ARG A 365 -9.14 -5.24 21.44
CA ARG A 365 -9.25 -5.47 20.01
C ARG A 365 -9.32 -4.15 19.26
N SER A 366 -8.38 -3.94 18.36
CA SER A 366 -8.41 -2.85 17.38
C SER A 366 -9.39 -3.20 16.27
N LEU A 367 -10.19 -2.23 15.81
CA LEU A 367 -11.10 -2.37 14.68
C LEU A 367 -10.78 -1.32 13.61
N ALA A 368 -10.75 -1.72 12.34
CA ALA A 368 -10.72 -0.81 11.18
C ALA A 368 -12.13 -0.64 10.58
N ARG A 369 -12.31 0.39 9.74
CA ARG A 369 -13.60 0.71 9.08
C ARG A 369 -14.16 -0.43 8.24
N ASP A 370 -13.30 -1.22 7.62
CA ASP A 370 -13.68 -2.38 6.80
C ASP A 370 -14.08 -3.62 7.63
N GLY A 371 -14.04 -3.50 8.97
CA GLY A 371 -14.35 -4.59 9.89
C GLY A 371 -13.15 -5.48 10.23
N THR A 372 -11.96 -5.21 9.67
CA THR A 372 -10.73 -5.91 10.04
C THR A 372 -10.47 -5.71 11.53
N MET A 373 -10.16 -6.79 12.21
CA MET A 373 -9.94 -6.78 13.65
C MET A 373 -8.68 -7.53 14.05
N VAL A 374 -7.94 -6.96 15.00
CA VAL A 374 -6.70 -7.54 15.52
C VAL A 374 -6.68 -7.42 17.04
N PHE A 375 -6.39 -8.52 17.72
CA PHE A 375 -6.37 -8.61 19.17
C PHE A 375 -4.96 -8.34 19.71
N SER A 376 -4.90 -7.61 20.82
CA SER A 376 -3.71 -7.60 21.67
C SER A 376 -3.42 -9.00 22.23
N LYS A 377 -2.19 -9.20 22.69
CA LYS A 377 -1.93 -10.27 23.65
C LYS A 377 -2.78 -10.01 24.91
N PRO A 378 -3.44 -11.04 25.49
CA PRO A 378 -4.18 -10.86 26.72
C PRO A 378 -3.22 -10.65 27.90
N ILE A 379 -3.64 -9.84 28.87
CA ILE A 379 -2.99 -9.68 30.17
C ILE A 379 -3.86 -10.29 31.26
N VAL A 380 -3.26 -10.71 32.36
CA VAL A 380 -3.95 -11.24 33.53
C VAL A 380 -3.79 -10.27 34.69
N GLU A 381 -4.88 -10.02 35.41
CA GLU A 381 -4.88 -9.25 36.64
C GLU A 381 -5.66 -10.02 37.71
N SER A 382 -5.10 -10.13 38.92
CA SER A 382 -5.75 -10.79 40.05
C SER A 382 -6.18 -9.74 41.06
N ILE A 383 -7.49 -9.62 41.29
CA ILE A 383 -8.01 -8.71 42.29
C ILE A 383 -7.75 -9.33 43.66
N PRO A 384 -7.06 -8.62 44.57
CA PRO A 384 -6.87 -9.11 45.93
C PRO A 384 -8.21 -9.49 46.58
N SER A 385 -8.23 -10.58 47.35
CA SER A 385 -9.41 -10.97 48.16
C SER A 385 -9.70 -9.97 49.29
N VAL A 386 -8.79 -9.02 49.51
CA VAL A 386 -8.78 -8.07 50.63
C VAL A 386 -8.36 -6.71 50.10
N THR A 387 -8.93 -5.63 50.64
CA THR A 387 -8.43 -4.26 50.38
C THR A 387 -6.92 -4.20 50.65
N ARG A 388 -6.14 -3.72 49.69
CA ARG A 388 -4.68 -3.55 49.83
C ARG A 388 -4.38 -2.75 51.11
N GLY A 389 -3.55 -3.29 51.99
CA GLY A 389 -3.20 -2.67 53.28
C GLY A 389 -4.04 -3.12 54.49
N MET A 390 -4.97 -4.08 54.35
CA MET A 390 -5.66 -4.71 55.48
C MET A 390 -5.13 -6.13 55.77
N VAL A 391 -5.23 -6.54 57.03
CA VAL A 391 -4.83 -7.85 57.57
C VAL A 391 -6.08 -8.62 57.98
N LEU A 392 -6.13 -9.93 57.66
CA LEU A 392 -7.15 -10.83 58.17
C LEU A 392 -6.85 -11.17 59.63
N VAL A 393 -7.72 -10.77 60.54
CA VAL A 393 -7.68 -11.17 61.95
C VAL A 393 -8.59 -12.39 62.12
N SER A 394 -7.98 -13.58 62.14
CA SER A 394 -8.66 -14.84 62.42
C SER A 394 -9.08 -14.91 63.89
N GLY A 395 -10.33 -15.30 64.16
CA GLY A 395 -10.74 -15.64 65.52
C GLY A 395 -10.22 -17.01 65.92
N GLU A 396 -9.42 -17.11 66.97
CA GLU A 396 -9.37 -18.35 67.75
C GLU A 396 -10.62 -18.37 68.66
N GLY A 397 -11.63 -19.21 68.35
CA GLY A 397 -12.88 -19.32 69.12
C GLY A 397 -14.17 -19.01 68.32
N GLN A 398 -15.26 -18.66 69.02
CA GLN A 398 -16.62 -18.51 68.46
C GLN A 398 -16.90 -17.20 67.67
N GLY A 399 -15.90 -16.35 67.41
CA GLY A 399 -16.08 -15.07 66.71
C GLY A 399 -15.75 -15.14 65.21
N ALA A 400 -16.55 -14.52 64.34
CA ALA A 400 -16.28 -14.43 62.91
C ALA A 400 -14.96 -13.67 62.63
N SER A 401 -14.20 -14.10 61.63
CA SER A 401 -12.99 -13.40 61.17
C SER A 401 -13.35 -12.04 60.56
N PHE A 402 -12.42 -11.09 60.59
CA PHE A 402 -12.61 -9.76 60.03
C PHE A 402 -11.29 -9.22 59.47
N TYR A 403 -11.38 -8.24 58.60
CA TYR A 403 -10.23 -7.49 58.10
C TYR A 403 -10.05 -6.20 58.88
N MET A 404 -8.82 -5.83 59.18
CA MET A 404 -8.46 -4.57 59.84
C MET A 404 -7.32 -3.91 59.08
N ASP A 405 -7.31 -2.58 58.94
CA ASP A 405 -6.16 -1.89 58.39
C ASP A 405 -4.88 -2.25 59.17
N ALA A 406 -3.82 -2.58 58.44
CA ALA A 406 -2.53 -2.97 59.02
C ALA A 406 -1.91 -1.85 59.84
N LEU A 407 -2.14 -0.61 59.39
CA LEU A 407 -1.70 0.66 59.98
C LEU A 407 -2.91 1.58 60.15
N GLU A 408 -2.69 2.67 60.86
CA GLU A 408 -3.64 3.76 61.02
C GLU A 408 -3.91 4.44 59.67
N VAL A 409 -5.10 5.04 59.51
CA VAL A 409 -5.43 5.78 58.29
C VAL A 409 -4.40 6.88 58.07
N THR A 410 -3.80 6.95 56.87
CA THR A 410 -2.72 7.90 56.60
C THR A 410 -3.25 9.28 56.21
N VAL A 411 -2.41 10.30 56.33
CA VAL A 411 -2.66 11.65 55.81
C VAL A 411 -3.07 11.59 54.33
N GLU A 412 -2.37 10.82 53.49
CA GLU A 412 -2.70 10.67 52.07
C GLU A 412 -4.14 10.17 51.87
N GLN A 413 -4.52 9.11 52.59
CA GLN A 413 -5.87 8.54 52.51
C GLN A 413 -6.92 9.55 52.96
N TYR A 414 -6.68 10.24 54.08
CA TYR A 414 -7.62 11.21 54.64
C TYR A 414 -7.74 12.49 53.79
N VAL A 415 -6.65 12.92 53.16
CA VAL A 415 -6.66 14.06 52.23
C VAL A 415 -7.41 13.73 50.96
N ALA A 416 -7.29 12.51 50.43
CA ALA A 416 -8.11 12.03 49.31
C ALA A 416 -9.61 12.08 49.66
N PHE A 417 -9.99 11.67 50.87
CA PHE A 417 -11.34 11.84 51.39
C PHE A 417 -11.77 13.32 51.43
N CYS A 418 -10.90 14.20 51.93
CA CYS A 418 -11.20 15.63 52.01
C CYS A 418 -11.46 16.24 50.64
N HIS A 419 -10.61 15.95 49.66
CA HIS A 419 -10.78 16.40 48.28
C HIS A 419 -12.06 15.86 47.64
N ALA A 420 -12.32 14.56 47.78
CA ALA A 420 -13.49 13.92 47.18
C ALA A 420 -14.82 14.46 47.75
N THR A 421 -14.84 14.79 49.05
CA THR A 421 -16.03 15.30 49.74
C THR A 421 -16.08 16.82 49.85
N ARG A 422 -15.09 17.52 49.28
CA ARG A 422 -14.96 18.99 49.30
C ARG A 422 -14.98 19.58 50.73
N ARG A 423 -14.39 18.87 51.68
CA ARG A 423 -14.22 19.34 53.07
C ARG A 423 -12.79 19.77 53.31
N GLU A 424 -12.60 20.60 54.32
CA GLU A 424 -11.27 20.92 54.83
C GLU A 424 -10.77 19.81 55.76
N PRO A 425 -9.45 19.54 55.77
CA PRO A 425 -8.85 18.67 56.77
C PRO A 425 -8.95 19.31 58.17
N PRO A 426 -8.80 18.53 59.25
CA PRO A 426 -8.73 19.06 60.61
C PRO A 426 -7.62 20.09 60.80
N PRO A 427 -7.63 20.86 61.90
CA PRO A 427 -6.54 21.77 62.24
C PRO A 427 -5.18 21.03 62.27
N ASP A 428 -4.12 21.74 61.91
CA ASP A 428 -2.76 21.19 61.97
C ASP A 428 -2.39 20.81 63.42
N PRO A 429 -1.77 19.63 63.65
CA PRO A 429 -1.41 19.17 65.00
C PRO A 429 -0.28 19.96 65.66
N GLY A 430 0.47 20.78 64.90
CA GLY A 430 1.51 21.66 65.45
C GLY A 430 2.81 20.95 65.83
N PHE A 431 3.11 19.80 65.20
CA PHE A 431 4.34 19.06 65.47
C PHE A 431 5.58 19.81 65.00
N SER A 432 6.61 19.85 65.84
CA SER A 432 7.94 20.34 65.46
C SER A 432 8.48 19.49 64.31
N GLY A 433 8.99 20.12 63.26
CA GLY A 433 9.53 19.43 62.08
C GLY A 433 8.50 19.02 61.01
N TYR A 434 7.20 19.06 61.30
CA TYR A 434 6.13 18.75 60.33
C TYR A 434 5.25 19.97 60.04
N VAL A 435 5.75 20.89 59.21
CA VAL A 435 4.97 22.05 58.74
C VAL A 435 3.98 21.59 57.66
N ASN A 436 2.72 22.03 57.74
CA ASN A 436 1.62 21.66 56.84
C ASN A 436 1.37 20.14 56.83
N TYR A 437 1.07 19.60 58.01
CA TYR A 437 0.91 18.17 58.26
C TYR A 437 -0.02 17.49 57.25
N TRP A 438 -1.11 18.14 56.88
CA TRP A 438 -2.09 17.59 55.94
C TRP A 438 -1.66 17.62 54.47
N THR A 439 -0.45 18.08 54.13
CA THR A 439 0.00 18.19 52.73
C THR A 439 1.42 17.71 52.45
N ARG A 440 2.22 17.40 53.48
CA ARG A 440 3.62 17.01 53.32
C ARG A 440 3.92 15.59 53.82
N PRO A 441 3.63 15.24 55.09
CA PRO A 441 3.81 13.87 55.60
C PRO A 441 2.70 12.90 55.11
N THR A 442 2.80 12.35 53.90
CA THR A 442 1.73 11.53 53.28
C THR A 442 1.47 10.17 53.96
N GLN A 443 2.51 9.52 54.50
CA GLN A 443 2.44 8.17 55.09
C GLN A 443 2.27 8.18 56.62
N CYS A 444 2.10 9.35 57.23
CA CYS A 444 1.95 9.46 58.68
C CYS A 444 0.47 9.37 59.05
N PRO A 445 0.11 9.01 60.28
CA PRO A 445 -1.28 8.84 60.69
C PRO A 445 -2.10 10.13 60.55
N ALA A 446 -3.33 10.05 60.08
CA ALA A 446 -4.27 11.14 60.16
C ALA A 446 -4.65 11.35 61.64
N VAL A 447 -4.14 12.43 62.24
CA VAL A 447 -4.37 12.80 63.65
C VAL A 447 -5.21 14.05 63.79
N ASN A 448 -5.59 14.43 65.01
CA ASN A 448 -6.48 15.57 65.26
C ASN A 448 -7.88 15.38 64.62
N VAL A 449 -8.24 14.13 64.34
CA VAL A 449 -9.49 13.71 63.74
C VAL A 449 -10.51 13.46 64.85
N SER A 450 -11.75 13.96 64.70
CA SER A 450 -12.82 13.68 65.64
C SER A 450 -13.47 12.32 65.35
N TRP A 451 -14.27 11.80 66.28
CA TRP A 451 -14.97 10.53 66.04
C TRP A 451 -15.94 10.63 64.84
N LYS A 452 -16.64 11.75 64.70
CA LYS A 452 -17.55 12.01 63.57
C LYS A 452 -16.81 12.06 62.23
N ASP A 453 -15.63 12.64 62.21
CA ASP A 453 -14.79 12.67 61.02
C ASP A 453 -14.40 11.26 60.57
N ALA A 454 -14.01 10.42 61.53
CA ALA A 454 -13.62 9.04 61.28
C ALA A 454 -14.80 8.22 60.71
N LEU A 455 -16.02 8.40 61.24
CA LEU A 455 -17.22 7.74 60.68
C LEU A 455 -17.50 8.15 59.24
N GLN A 456 -17.39 9.45 58.92
CA GLN A 456 -17.61 9.94 57.57
C GLN A 456 -16.55 9.39 56.61
N PHE A 457 -15.31 9.27 57.06
CA PHE A 457 -14.25 8.60 56.30
C PHE A 457 -14.60 7.14 56.04
N CYS A 458 -15.04 6.38 57.05
CA CYS A 458 -15.47 4.99 56.90
C CYS A 458 -16.61 4.85 55.87
N ASN A 459 -17.63 5.71 55.95
CA ASN A 459 -18.74 5.74 54.99
C ASN A 459 -18.26 6.10 53.58
N TRP A 460 -17.44 7.14 53.42
CA TRP A 460 -16.87 7.51 52.13
C TRP A 460 -16.04 6.37 51.54
N ARG A 461 -15.15 5.78 52.34
CA ARG A 461 -14.33 4.63 51.95
C ARG A 461 -15.21 3.47 51.50
N SER A 462 -16.35 3.24 52.15
CA SER A 462 -17.33 2.23 51.76
C SER A 462 -17.93 2.52 50.37
N THR A 463 -18.34 3.77 50.14
CA THR A 463 -18.98 4.16 48.87
C THR A 463 -18.04 4.10 47.68
N ILE A 464 -16.76 4.47 47.83
CA ILE A 464 -15.78 4.40 46.73
C ILE A 464 -15.44 2.96 46.35
N VAL A 465 -15.68 2.00 47.25
CA VAL A 465 -15.61 0.57 46.98
C VAL A 465 -17.00 -0.07 46.87
N GLY A 466 -18.06 0.69 46.55
CA GLY A 466 -19.39 0.14 46.28
C GLY A 466 -20.05 -0.67 47.41
N LEU A 467 -19.60 -0.51 48.66
CA LEU A 467 -20.21 -1.11 49.85
C LEU A 467 -21.30 -0.19 50.42
N GLN A 468 -22.18 -0.75 51.25
CA GLN A 468 -23.16 0.04 52.01
C GLN A 468 -22.44 0.94 53.01
N THR A 469 -23.01 2.10 53.33
CA THR A 469 -22.52 2.91 54.46
C THR A 469 -22.74 2.15 55.76
N ALA A 470 -21.76 2.19 56.67
CA ALA A 470 -21.85 1.50 57.94
C ALA A 470 -22.56 2.33 59.03
N TYR A 471 -22.60 3.64 58.87
CA TYR A 471 -23.21 4.58 59.80
C TYR A 471 -24.26 5.46 59.12
N ASP A 472 -25.31 5.82 59.85
CA ASP A 472 -26.32 6.79 59.40
C ASP A 472 -25.84 8.25 59.60
N SER A 473 -26.68 9.23 59.26
CA SER A 473 -26.36 10.65 59.39
C SER A 473 -26.20 11.14 60.84
N LEU A 474 -26.66 10.36 61.81
CA LEU A 474 -26.54 10.65 63.25
C LEU A 474 -25.33 9.94 63.87
N GLY A 475 -24.61 9.13 63.09
CA GLY A 475 -23.47 8.34 63.56
C GLY A 475 -23.85 7.00 64.18
N ASN A 476 -25.09 6.54 64.04
CA ASN A 476 -25.49 5.21 64.52
C ASN A 476 -25.07 4.14 63.53
N ALA A 477 -24.60 3.00 64.03
CA ALA A 477 -24.28 1.84 63.21
C ALA A 477 -25.56 1.29 62.52
N ILE A 478 -25.50 1.16 61.20
CA ILE A 478 -26.55 0.54 60.39
C ILE A 478 -26.43 -0.98 60.53
N SER A 479 -27.48 -1.62 61.07
CA SER A 479 -27.53 -3.07 61.26
C SER A 479 -27.42 -3.83 59.93
N GLY A 480 -26.57 -4.87 59.89
CA GLY A 480 -26.37 -5.71 58.71
C GLY A 480 -25.56 -5.08 57.57
N SER A 481 -25.14 -3.81 57.69
CA SER A 481 -24.34 -3.17 56.65
C SER A 481 -22.93 -3.75 56.58
N ASN A 482 -22.49 -4.02 55.36
CA ASN A 482 -21.18 -4.56 55.01
C ASN A 482 -20.09 -3.49 54.80
N GLY A 483 -20.36 -2.23 55.15
CA GLY A 483 -19.41 -1.12 55.02
C GLY A 483 -18.22 -1.18 55.98
N PHE A 484 -17.21 -0.37 55.68
CA PHE A 484 -16.10 -0.10 56.61
C PHE A 484 -16.60 0.55 57.89
N ARG A 485 -16.03 0.13 59.01
CA ARG A 485 -16.37 0.58 60.36
C ARG A 485 -15.12 0.97 61.14
N LEU A 486 -15.28 1.73 62.20
CA LEU A 486 -14.28 1.74 63.27
C LEU A 486 -14.27 0.37 63.95
N PRO A 487 -13.12 -0.14 64.42
CA PRO A 487 -13.09 -1.36 65.21
C PRO A 487 -13.97 -1.19 66.46
N SER A 488 -14.70 -2.24 66.84
CA SER A 488 -15.25 -2.32 68.19
C SER A 488 -14.15 -2.67 69.19
N ARG A 489 -14.39 -2.44 70.47
CA ARG A 489 -13.51 -2.85 71.57
C ARG A 489 -13.17 -4.33 71.51
N GLU A 490 -14.16 -5.17 71.17
CA GLU A 490 -13.96 -6.61 71.00
C GLU A 490 -13.02 -6.92 69.82
N LEU A 491 -13.25 -6.31 68.65
CA LEU A 491 -12.41 -6.52 67.47
C LEU A 491 -10.98 -6.00 67.71
N TYR A 492 -10.85 -4.84 68.36
CA TYR A 492 -9.57 -4.26 68.72
C TYR A 492 -8.77 -5.21 69.62
N TRP A 493 -9.42 -5.82 70.62
CA TRP A 493 -8.79 -6.82 71.48
C TRP A 493 -8.33 -8.06 70.72
N ARG A 494 -9.15 -8.55 69.79
CA ARG A 494 -8.78 -9.70 68.95
C ARG A 494 -7.59 -9.39 68.06
N ALA A 495 -7.57 -8.21 67.45
CA ALA A 495 -6.43 -7.74 66.67
C ALA A 495 -5.19 -7.54 67.54
N TRP A 496 -5.35 -7.05 68.77
CA TRP A 496 -4.26 -6.91 69.74
C TRP A 496 -3.62 -8.26 70.07
N ALA A 497 -4.39 -9.33 70.21
CA ALA A 497 -3.83 -10.67 70.46
C ALA A 497 -2.95 -11.18 69.30
N CYS A 498 -3.23 -10.76 68.06
CA CYS A 498 -2.50 -11.18 66.85
C CYS A 498 -1.51 -10.11 66.34
N ARG A 499 -1.25 -9.07 67.14
CA ARG A 499 -0.44 -7.91 66.74
C ARG A 499 1.04 -8.25 66.63
N SER A 500 1.77 -7.42 65.90
CA SER A 500 3.24 -7.42 65.95
C SER A 500 3.73 -6.68 67.20
N ASP A 501 4.53 -7.34 68.03
CA ASP A 501 5.16 -6.73 69.22
C ASP A 501 6.42 -5.93 68.91
N SER A 502 6.90 -5.93 67.66
CA SER A 502 8.18 -5.36 67.27
C SER A 502 8.13 -3.88 66.84
N VAL A 503 6.97 -3.22 66.89
CA VAL A 503 6.81 -1.83 66.44
C VAL A 503 5.82 -1.08 67.32
N SER A 504 6.29 -0.20 68.21
CA SER A 504 5.45 0.67 69.03
C SER A 504 6.17 1.97 69.30
N ASN A 505 5.61 3.08 68.80
CA ASN A 505 6.13 4.42 69.06
C ASN A 505 5.56 4.97 70.38
N LEU A 506 6.39 5.16 71.41
CA LEU A 506 5.95 5.46 72.78
C LEU A 506 6.85 6.52 73.42
N LEU A 507 6.35 7.22 74.43
CA LEU A 507 7.02 8.39 75.03
C LEU A 507 8.44 8.11 75.53
N ASP A 508 8.64 6.94 76.12
CA ASP A 508 9.90 6.52 76.73
C ASP A 508 10.60 5.40 75.93
N ALA A 509 10.23 5.22 74.65
CA ALA A 509 10.86 4.24 73.77
C ALA A 509 12.07 4.85 73.03
N ASP A 510 13.14 4.06 72.88
CA ASP A 510 14.30 4.42 72.06
C ASP A 510 14.03 4.03 70.59
N ASP A 511 13.03 4.67 69.99
CA ASP A 511 12.54 4.39 68.64
C ASP A 511 12.94 5.44 67.59
N GLY A 512 13.55 6.55 68.04
CA GLY A 512 14.02 7.65 67.19
C GLY A 512 12.94 8.67 66.77
N TRP A 513 11.74 8.62 67.36
CA TRP A 513 10.63 9.52 67.00
C TRP A 513 10.17 10.39 68.18
N GLU A 514 10.19 11.71 68.01
CA GLU A 514 9.70 12.65 69.03
C GLU A 514 8.18 12.88 69.00
N THR A 515 7.53 12.49 67.90
CA THR A 515 6.08 12.61 67.67
C THR A 515 5.59 11.38 66.90
N VAL A 516 4.48 11.46 66.16
CA VAL A 516 4.01 10.38 65.31
C VAL A 516 5.10 9.90 64.34
N CYS A 517 5.20 8.58 64.21
CA CYS A 517 6.08 7.92 63.27
C CYS A 517 5.33 7.78 61.95
N CYS A 518 5.97 8.24 60.88
CA CYS A 518 5.52 7.99 59.52
C CYS A 518 5.90 6.57 59.18
N ALA A 519 4.90 5.71 58.96
CA ALA A 519 5.15 4.28 58.81
C ALA A 519 6.25 4.04 57.74
N PRO A 520 7.29 3.24 58.03
CA PRO A 520 8.23 2.84 57.00
C PRO A 520 7.47 2.03 55.94
N MET A 521 7.73 2.36 54.67
CA MET A 521 7.15 1.67 53.51
C MET A 521 7.24 0.16 53.67
N ILE A 522 6.11 -0.49 53.37
CA ILE A 522 5.85 -1.93 53.37
C ILE A 522 7.06 -2.74 52.90
N GLU A 523 7.73 -3.46 53.81
CA GLU A 523 8.32 -4.75 53.43
C GLU A 523 7.15 -5.70 53.19
N ALA A 524 7.07 -6.22 51.97
CA ALA A 524 5.99 -7.06 51.50
C ALA A 524 5.73 -8.24 52.45
N ASP A 525 4.44 -8.51 52.70
CA ASP A 525 3.93 -9.76 53.27
C ASP A 525 4.14 -10.03 54.77
N PHE A 526 3.90 -9.04 55.64
CA PHE A 526 3.72 -9.32 57.07
C PHE A 526 2.24 -9.47 57.48
N PRO A 527 1.82 -10.62 58.06
CA PRO A 527 0.42 -10.94 58.32
C PRO A 527 -0.15 -10.34 59.64
N HIS A 528 0.40 -9.23 60.14
CA HIS A 528 0.07 -8.71 61.47
C HIS A 528 -0.36 -7.24 61.46
N VAL A 529 -1.33 -6.92 62.31
CA VAL A 529 -1.74 -5.55 62.63
C VAL A 529 -0.61 -4.88 63.45
N ARG A 530 -0.24 -3.64 63.10
CA ARG A 530 0.88 -2.90 63.68
C ARG A 530 0.41 -1.68 64.48
N HIS A 531 1.32 -1.18 65.33
CA HIS A 531 1.16 0.03 66.14
C HIS A 531 -0.03 0.06 67.09
N LEU A 532 -0.80 -1.03 67.29
CA LEU A 532 -1.92 -0.97 68.23
C LEU A 532 -1.52 -0.48 69.62
N LYS A 533 -0.27 -0.75 70.04
CA LYS A 533 0.34 -0.38 71.32
C LYS A 533 0.91 1.05 71.37
N GLY A 534 1.14 1.74 70.25
CA GLY A 534 1.85 3.03 70.21
C GLY A 534 1.54 3.85 68.95
N ASN A 535 2.29 4.91 68.71
CA ASN A 535 2.09 5.88 67.62
C ASN A 535 0.89 6.80 67.84
N VAL A 536 -0.35 6.33 67.73
CA VAL A 536 -1.54 7.14 68.02
C VAL A 536 -2.59 6.35 68.77
N TRP A 537 -3.32 7.05 69.62
CA TRP A 537 -4.59 6.58 70.15
C TRP A 537 -5.60 6.41 69.01
N GLU A 538 -6.52 5.45 69.15
CA GLU A 538 -7.47 5.15 68.09
C GLU A 538 -8.92 5.21 68.55
N TRP A 539 -9.74 5.93 67.78
CA TRP A 539 -11.19 5.89 67.93
C TRP A 539 -11.74 4.49 67.66
N VAL A 540 -12.64 4.03 68.54
CA VAL A 540 -13.45 2.82 68.34
C VAL A 540 -14.93 3.17 68.18
N GLU A 541 -15.75 2.22 67.70
CA GLU A 541 -17.18 2.47 67.51
C GLU A 541 -17.99 2.55 68.82
N ASP A 542 -17.48 1.97 69.90
CA ASP A 542 -18.18 1.82 71.17
C ASP A 542 -18.51 3.16 71.86
N MET A 543 -19.74 3.23 72.39
CA MET A 543 -20.23 4.30 73.24
C MET A 543 -20.15 3.88 74.70
N VAL A 544 -19.65 4.76 75.57
CA VAL A 544 -19.56 4.48 77.01
C VAL A 544 -20.72 5.13 77.77
N GLU A 545 -20.89 6.44 77.60
CA GLU A 545 -21.94 7.27 78.20
C GLU A 545 -22.33 8.39 77.21
N ASP A 546 -23.39 9.17 77.48
CA ASP A 546 -23.95 10.18 76.56
C ASP A 546 -22.88 10.99 75.79
N SER A 547 -22.76 10.71 74.49
CA SER A 547 -21.79 11.31 73.55
C SER A 547 -20.30 11.09 73.84
N ALA A 548 -19.95 10.26 74.83
CA ALA A 548 -18.59 9.83 75.13
C ALA A 548 -18.25 8.54 74.35
N ARG A 549 -17.20 8.63 73.53
CA ARG A 549 -16.70 7.56 72.66
C ARG A 549 -15.40 7.03 73.22
N MET A 550 -15.22 5.72 73.08
CA MET A 550 -14.03 5.06 73.58
C MET A 550 -12.85 5.23 72.62
N VAL A 551 -11.67 5.25 73.21
CA VAL A 551 -10.38 5.35 72.54
C VAL A 551 -9.48 4.29 73.15
N LEU A 552 -8.84 3.49 72.29
CA LEU A 552 -8.00 2.35 72.69
C LEU A 552 -6.57 2.50 72.15
N GLY A 553 -5.63 1.75 72.72
CA GLY A 553 -4.29 1.58 72.19
C GLY A 553 -3.21 2.33 72.96
N GLY A 554 -2.32 3.03 72.26
CA GLY A 554 -1.30 3.87 72.87
C GLY A 554 -0.75 4.84 71.85
N SER A 555 -0.18 5.95 72.29
CA SER A 555 0.35 6.99 71.40
C SER A 555 1.81 7.28 71.71
N TYR A 556 2.46 8.06 70.85
CA TYR A 556 3.81 8.57 71.08
C TYR A 556 3.95 9.36 72.40
N CYS A 557 2.84 9.83 73.00
CA CYS A 557 2.87 10.49 74.31
C CYS A 557 2.45 9.58 75.48
N THR A 558 2.28 8.28 75.24
CA THR A 558 1.94 7.29 76.26
C THR A 558 3.21 6.68 76.85
N PRO A 559 3.40 6.73 78.19
CA PRO A 559 4.48 6.02 78.87
C PRO A 559 4.46 4.51 78.58
N SER A 560 5.65 3.92 78.40
CA SER A 560 5.78 2.52 77.96
C SER A 560 5.22 1.49 78.97
N ASN A 561 5.18 1.84 80.25
CA ASN A 561 4.61 1.03 81.31
C ASN A 561 3.07 0.95 81.26
N LEU A 562 2.39 1.96 80.73
CA LEU A 562 0.93 1.98 80.57
C LEU A 562 0.49 1.22 79.31
N ALA A 563 1.33 1.16 78.28
CA ALA A 563 1.00 0.54 77.00
C ALA A 563 0.91 -1.01 77.03
N ASN A 564 1.21 -1.67 78.16
CA ASN A 564 1.22 -3.13 78.26
C ASN A 564 -0.16 -3.77 78.52
N ALA A 565 -1.15 -3.00 78.94
CA ALA A 565 -2.53 -3.45 79.12
C ALA A 565 -3.43 -2.42 78.46
N ILE A 566 -3.98 -2.73 77.26
CA ILE A 566 -4.71 -1.83 76.35
C ILE A 566 -5.38 -0.71 77.15
N PRO A 567 -4.74 0.46 77.24
CA PRO A 567 -5.35 1.58 77.94
C PRO A 567 -6.64 1.98 77.24
N GLU A 568 -7.64 2.30 78.05
CA GLU A 568 -8.96 2.70 77.59
C GLU A 568 -9.27 4.08 78.14
N PHE A 569 -9.58 5.00 77.25
CA PHE A 569 -10.04 6.34 77.60
C PHE A 569 -11.38 6.63 76.93
N CYS A 570 -12.10 7.61 77.45
CA CYS A 570 -13.29 8.12 76.81
C CYS A 570 -13.19 9.64 76.62
N TYR A 571 -13.60 10.09 75.45
CA TYR A 571 -13.64 11.49 75.09
C TYR A 571 -14.96 11.79 74.39
N ARG A 572 -15.38 13.06 74.40
CA ARG A 572 -16.56 13.47 73.62
C ARG A 572 -16.31 13.26 72.13
N GLU A 573 -17.36 12.95 71.38
CA GLU A 573 -17.29 12.68 69.93
C GLU A 573 -16.69 13.81 69.07
N GLU A 574 -16.69 15.06 69.57
CA GLU A 574 -16.09 16.24 68.93
C GLU A 574 -14.61 16.46 69.33
N TYR A 575 -14.09 15.70 70.30
CA TYR A 575 -12.74 15.86 70.79
C TYR A 575 -11.72 15.58 69.68
N ARG A 576 -10.61 16.30 69.72
CA ARG A 576 -9.50 16.17 68.78
C ARG A 576 -8.21 16.29 69.56
N SER A 577 -7.22 15.47 69.21
CA SER A 577 -5.89 15.54 69.78
C SER A 577 -4.84 15.21 68.72
N PRO A 578 -3.67 15.86 68.74
CA PRO A 578 -2.51 15.46 67.92
C PRO A 578 -2.10 14.00 68.13
N SER A 579 -2.42 13.39 69.28
CA SER A 579 -2.12 11.99 69.57
C SER A 579 -3.24 11.01 69.19
N LEU A 580 -4.31 11.48 68.53
CA LEU A 580 -5.53 10.71 68.28
C LEU A 580 -5.83 10.59 66.79
N GLY A 581 -5.85 9.35 66.30
CA GLY A 581 -6.21 8.94 64.95
C GLY A 581 -7.24 7.81 64.98
N PHE A 582 -7.25 6.97 63.93
CA PHE A 582 -8.17 5.86 63.80
C PHE A 582 -7.74 4.88 62.70
N ARG A 583 -8.42 3.73 62.65
CA ARG A 583 -8.32 2.79 61.54
C ARG A 583 -9.68 2.16 61.21
N CYS A 584 -9.78 1.49 60.06
CA CYS A 584 -11.01 0.83 59.65
C CYS A 584 -10.94 -0.69 59.79
N VAL A 585 -12.11 -1.30 59.97
CA VAL A 585 -12.35 -2.73 59.87
C VAL A 585 -13.43 -3.03 58.82
N LEU A 586 -13.41 -4.26 58.32
CA LEU A 586 -14.42 -4.81 57.43
C LEU A 586 -14.75 -6.24 57.91
N TYR A 587 -16.01 -6.53 58.22
CA TYR A 587 -16.41 -7.90 58.57
C TYR A 587 -16.22 -8.81 57.35
N ASN A 588 -15.67 -10.01 57.57
CA ASN A 588 -15.63 -11.02 56.52
C ASN A 588 -17.07 -11.51 56.29
N PRO A 589 -17.66 -11.30 55.11
CA PRO A 589 -19.05 -11.69 54.84
C PRO A 589 -19.28 -13.20 54.90
#